data_AF-A0A3M1MXT7-F1
#
_entry.id   AF-A0A3M1MXT7-F1
#
_cell.length_a   1.000
_cell.length_b   1.000
_cell.length_c   1.000
_cell.angle_alpha   90.00
_cell.angle_beta   90.00
_cell.angle_gamma   90.00
#
_symmetry.space_group_name_H-M   'P 1'
#
loop_
_entity.id
_entity.type
_entity.pdbx_description
1 polymer ?
#
loop_
_entity_poly.entity_id
_entity_poly.type
_entity_poly.pdbx_seq_one_letter_code
_entity_poly.pdbx_strand_id
1 'polypeptide(L)'
;MTNPTPERNKTQYAFNLTLAAVSSQVGCLTLVIIVGALLGGLWLDNAFGTRPMFTILLLVFSVPVTVVAMLWVVRKATSKIKPVPKENSHFQEEA
;
A
#
# COMPACT_ATOMS: atom_id res chain seq x y z
N MET A 1 36.88 -28.73 -12.80
CA MET A 1 36.98 -27.73 -11.72
C MET A 1 35.87 -26.71 -11.86
N THR A 2 35.18 -26.44 -10.74
CA THR A 2 34.40 -25.23 -10.36
C THR A 2 33.31 -24.70 -11.31
N ASN A 3 32.05 -24.93 -10.96
CA ASN A 3 30.96 -24.01 -11.30
C ASN A 3 30.24 -23.58 -9.99
N PRO A 4 30.51 -22.38 -9.47
CA PRO A 4 29.67 -21.78 -8.44
C PRO A 4 28.76 -20.75 -9.12
N THR A 5 27.44 -20.93 -9.06
CA THR A 5 26.54 -19.78 -9.22
C THR A 5 25.31 -19.89 -8.32
N PRO A 6 25.40 -19.42 -7.07
CA PRO A 6 24.25 -19.26 -6.18
C PRO A 6 23.76 -17.80 -6.18
N GLU A 7 23.48 -17.21 -7.35
CA GLU A 7 23.06 -15.78 -7.45
C GLU A 7 21.53 -15.58 -7.48
N ARG A 8 20.73 -16.65 -7.66
CA ARG A 8 19.25 -16.56 -7.76
C ARG A 8 18.52 -16.45 -6.40
N ASN A 9 19.17 -16.79 -5.28
CA ASN A 9 18.52 -16.82 -3.97
C ASN A 9 18.42 -15.45 -3.29
N LYS A 10 19.42 -14.57 -3.42
CA LYS A 10 19.42 -13.27 -2.72
C LYS A 10 18.30 -12.35 -3.21
N THR A 11 18.10 -12.28 -4.53
CA THR A 11 17.07 -11.44 -5.15
C THR A 11 15.67 -11.96 -4.85
N GLN A 12 15.44 -13.27 -4.96
CA GLN A 12 14.14 -13.85 -4.59
C GLN A 12 13.87 -13.74 -3.09
N TYR A 13 14.89 -13.93 -2.24
CA TYR A 13 14.78 -13.70 -0.81
C TYR A 13 14.42 -12.24 -0.50
N ALA A 14 15.09 -11.27 -1.12
CA ALA A 14 14.78 -9.85 -0.95
C ALA A 14 13.36 -9.49 -1.42
N PHE A 15 12.91 -10.07 -2.54
CA PHE A 15 11.52 -9.92 -3.00
C PHE A 15 10.53 -10.52 -2.00
N ASN A 16 10.71 -11.78 -1.59
CA ASN A 16 9.82 -12.44 -0.62
C ASN A 16 9.79 -11.70 0.73
N LEU A 17 10.94 -11.18 1.17
CA LEU A 17 11.04 -10.35 2.38
C LEU A 17 10.28 -9.03 2.22
N THR A 18 10.36 -8.41 1.05
CA THR A 18 9.62 -7.18 0.73
C THR A 18 8.12 -7.44 0.69
N LEU A 19 7.68 -8.54 0.07
CA LEU A 19 6.26 -8.93 0.09
C LEU A 19 5.76 -9.19 1.52
N ALA A 20 6.55 -9.87 2.36
CA ALA A 20 6.21 -10.09 3.77
C ALA A 20 6.19 -8.79 4.59
N ALA A 21 7.10 -7.86 4.31
CA ALA A 21 7.13 -6.55 4.95
C ALA A 21 5.89 -5.72 4.56
N VAL A 22 5.52 -5.71 3.28
CA VAL A 22 4.33 -4.98 2.81
C VAL A 22 3.04 -5.60 3.36
N SER A 23 2.90 -6.92 3.34
CA SER A 23 1.69 -7.58 3.84
C SER A 23 1.51 -7.40 5.35
N SER A 24 2.60 -7.49 6.13
CA SER A 24 2.57 -7.22 7.57
C SER A 24 2.27 -5.75 7.87
N GLN A 25 2.79 -4.82 7.08
CA GLN A 25 2.53 -3.39 7.27
C GLN A 25 1.07 -3.04 7.00
N VAL A 26 0.47 -3.60 5.94
CA VAL A 26 -0.96 -3.42 5.64
C VAL A 26 -1.82 -4.03 6.74
N GLY A 27 -1.49 -5.24 7.21
CA GLY A 27 -2.22 -5.89 8.30
C GLY A 27 -2.13 -5.10 9.62
N CYS A 28 -0.94 -4.65 10.00
CA CYS A 28 -0.72 -3.85 11.20
C CYS A 28 -1.45 -2.51 11.12
N LEU A 29 -1.34 -1.80 9.99
CA LEU A 29 -2.03 -0.53 9.78
C LEU A 29 -3.55 -0.69 9.86
N THR A 30 -4.10 -1.75 9.25
CA THR A 30 -5.53 -2.04 9.29
C THR A 30 -6.01 -2.31 10.71
N LEU A 31 -5.26 -3.11 11.48
CA LEU A 31 -5.57 -3.37 12.89
C LEU A 31 -5.57 -2.08 13.72
N VAL A 32 -4.55 -1.22 13.55
CA VAL A 32 -4.48 0.06 14.26
C VAL A 32 -5.69 0.95 13.93
N ILE A 33 -6.09 1.01 12.66
CA ILE A 33 -7.27 1.79 12.24
C ILE A 33 -8.54 1.23 12.87
N ILE A 34 -8.75 -0.08 12.83
CA ILE A 34 -9.95 -0.72 13.42
C ILE A 34 -9.99 -0.49 14.93
N VAL A 35 -8.88 -0.76 15.64
CA VAL A 35 -8.81 -0.58 17.09
C VAL A 35 -9.02 0.89 17.47
N GLY A 36 -8.40 1.83 16.74
CA GLY A 36 -8.60 3.25 16.95
C GLY A 36 -10.04 3.69 16.70
N ALA A 37 -10.69 3.19 15.65
CA ALA A 37 -12.09 3.47 15.34
C ALA A 37 -13.05 2.90 16.38
N LEU A 38 -12.79 1.69 16.88
CA LEU A 38 -13.61 1.06 17.92
C LEU A 38 -13.44 1.76 19.27
N LEU A 39 -12.22 1.99 19.72
CA LEU A 39 -11.96 2.65 21.01
C LEU A 39 -12.38 4.12 20.98
N GLY A 40 -12.04 4.84 19.91
CA GLY A 40 -12.44 6.23 19.71
C GLY A 40 -13.96 6.37 19.55
N GLY A 41 -14.59 5.49 18.76
CA GLY A 41 -16.04 5.47 18.55
C GLY A 41 -16.78 5.17 19.83
N LEU A 42 -16.35 4.18 20.61
CA LEU A 42 -17.00 3.80 21.87
C LEU A 42 -16.81 4.86 22.96
N TRP A 43 -15.63 5.49 23.03
CA TRP A 43 -15.38 6.60 23.95
C TRP A 43 -16.26 7.82 23.62
N LEU A 44 -16.39 8.14 22.33
CA LEU A 44 -17.23 9.24 21.85
C LEU A 44 -18.72 8.94 22.03
N ASP A 45 -19.16 7.72 21.74
CA ASP A 45 -20.54 7.25 21.97
C ASP A 45 -20.90 7.30 23.47
N ASN A 46 -19.98 6.91 24.36
CA ASN A 46 -20.18 7.00 25.80
C ASN A 46 -20.18 8.45 26.33
N ALA A 47 -19.38 9.34 25.73
CA ALA A 47 -19.34 10.76 26.11
C ALA A 47 -20.62 11.52 25.71
N PHE A 48 -21.24 11.17 24.59
CA PHE A 48 -22.45 11.82 24.09
C PHE A 48 -23.76 11.13 24.52
N GLY A 49 -23.70 9.96 25.17
CA GLY A 49 -24.89 9.21 25.62
C GLY A 49 -25.77 8.69 24.48
N THR A 50 -25.32 8.82 23.23
CA THR A 50 -25.95 8.28 22.05
C THR A 50 -25.61 6.80 21.91
N ARG A 51 -26.61 5.98 21.56
CA ARG A 51 -26.42 4.60 21.04
C ARG A 51 -25.27 4.58 20.01
N PRO A 52 -24.58 3.44 19.76
CA PRO A 52 -23.25 3.37 19.14
C PRO A 52 -23.17 3.87 17.66
N MET A 53 -23.51 5.13 17.44
CA MET A 53 -23.74 5.78 16.15
C MET A 53 -22.43 6.34 15.63
N PHE A 54 -21.54 6.84 16.50
CA PHE A 54 -20.21 7.26 16.11
C PHE A 54 -19.35 6.07 15.71
N THR A 55 -19.48 4.93 16.42
CA THR A 55 -18.81 3.69 16.05
C THR A 55 -19.26 3.22 14.65
N ILE A 56 -20.56 3.27 14.36
CA ILE A 56 -21.09 2.94 13.03
C ILE A 56 -20.62 3.95 11.97
N LEU A 57 -20.64 5.25 12.27
CA LEU A 57 -20.19 6.29 11.34
C LEU A 57 -18.70 6.11 10.99
N LEU A 58 -17.84 5.88 11.99
CA LEU A 58 -16.40 5.62 11.80
C LEU A 58 -16.16 4.35 10.99
N LEU A 59 -16.95 3.30 11.22
CA LEU A 59 -16.88 2.06 10.44
C LEU A 59 -17.28 2.30 8.98
N VAL A 60 -18.36 3.04 8.72
CA VAL A 60 -18.77 3.45 7.36
C VAL A 60 -17.70 4.33 6.72
N PHE A 61 -17.07 5.22 7.49
CA PHE A 61 -15.98 6.08 7.02
C PHE A 61 -14.68 5.33 6.72
N SER A 62 -14.48 4.12 7.25
CA SER A 62 -13.28 3.32 6.94
C SER A 62 -13.17 2.95 5.45
N VAL A 63 -14.31 2.73 4.79
CA VAL A 63 -14.38 2.42 3.36
C VAL A 63 -13.88 3.59 2.49
N PRO A 64 -14.41 4.83 2.60
CA PRO A 64 -13.90 5.95 1.85
C PRO A 64 -12.45 6.29 2.23
N VAL A 65 -12.05 6.17 3.50
CA VAL A 65 -10.65 6.38 3.92
C VAL A 65 -9.70 5.42 3.19
N THR A 66 -10.07 4.15 3.08
CA THR A 66 -9.26 3.13 2.38
C THR A 66 -9.10 3.47 0.90
N VAL A 67 -10.19 3.84 0.22
CA VAL A 67 -10.16 4.22 -1.21
C VAL A 67 -9.29 5.45 -1.42
N VAL A 68 -9.44 6.48 -0.59
CA VAL A 68 -8.63 7.71 -0.68
C VAL A 68 -7.15 7.40 -0.47
N ALA A 69 -6.80 6.60 0.54
CA ALA A 69 -5.42 6.21 0.79
C ALA A 69 -4.80 5.47 -0.42
N MET A 70 -5.55 4.51 -1.00
CA MET A 70 -5.10 3.75 -2.17
C MET A 70 -4.87 4.66 -3.38
N LEU A 71 -5.81 5.57 -3.66
CA LEU A 71 -5.66 6.56 -4.73
C LEU A 71 -4.46 7.47 -4.50
N TRP A 72 -4.19 7.86 -3.27
CA TRP A 72 -3.06 8.72 -2.94
C TRP A 72 -1.71 8.03 -3.14
N VAL A 73 -1.61 6.75 -2.74
CA VAL A 73 -0.43 5.91 -2.97
C VAL A 73 -0.17 5.75 -4.47
N VAL A 74 -1.20 5.42 -5.25
CA VAL A 74 -1.10 5.26 -6.71
C VAL A 74 -0.61 6.56 -7.35
N ARG A 75 -1.22 7.70 -7.00
CA ARG A 75 -0.79 9.01 -7.53
C ARG A 75 0.67 9.30 -7.20
N LYS A 76 1.12 9.03 -5.98
CA LYS A 76 2.53 9.20 -5.59
C LYS A 76 3.47 8.29 -6.39
N ALA A 77 3.06 7.04 -6.63
CA ALA A 77 3.84 6.11 -7.42
C ALA A 77 3.93 6.54 -8.90
N THR A 78 2.81 6.95 -9.49
CA THR A 78 2.77 7.42 -10.88
C THR A 78 3.52 8.73 -11.08
N SER A 79 3.50 9.66 -10.11
CA SER A 79 4.31 10.89 -10.19
C SER A 79 5.83 10.64 -10.17
N LYS A 80 6.28 9.47 -9.73
CA LYS A 80 7.69 9.06 -9.79
C LYS A 80 8.07 8.37 -11.10
N ILE A 81 7.11 7.98 -11.93
CA ILE A 81 7.37 7.44 -13.27
C ILE A 81 7.73 8.61 -14.18
N LYS A 82 9.02 8.76 -14.47
CA LYS A 82 9.49 9.61 -15.56
C LYS A 82 8.96 8.99 -16.87
N PRO A 83 8.37 9.77 -17.79
CA PRO A 83 8.05 9.25 -19.11
C PRO A 83 9.36 8.75 -19.73
N VAL A 84 9.40 7.46 -20.09
CA VAL A 84 10.50 6.90 -20.87
C VAL A 84 10.57 7.73 -22.16
N PRO A 85 11.71 8.40 -22.45
CA PRO A 85 11.86 9.10 -23.72
C PRO A 85 11.57 8.11 -24.83
N LYS A 86 10.61 8.46 -25.70
CA LYS A 86 10.36 7.73 -26.94
C LYS A 86 11.68 7.67 -27.69
N GLU A 87 12.31 6.50 -27.71
CA GLU A 87 13.45 6.26 -28.58
C GLU A 87 12.91 6.34 -30.00
N ASN A 88 13.19 7.47 -30.65
CA ASN A 88 12.81 7.72 -32.02
C ASN A 88 13.45 6.63 -32.85
N SER A 89 12.60 5.82 -33.48
CA SER A 89 12.95 4.83 -34.48
C SER A 89 13.70 5.55 -35.60
N HIS A 90 15.04 5.54 -35.55
CA HIS A 90 15.85 6.00 -36.66
C HIS A 90 15.94 4.84 -37.65
N PHE A 91 15.08 4.91 -38.66
CA PHE A 91 15.27 4.28 -39.95
C PHE A 91 16.67 4.63 -40.48
N GLN A 92 17.50 3.62 -40.70
CA GLN A 92 18.68 3.58 -41.59
C GLN A 92 18.67 2.12 -42.05
N GLU A 93 18.30 1.68 -43.25
CA GLU A 93 18.58 2.13 -44.62
C GLU A 93 19.99 2.69 -44.84
N GLU A 94 20.62 2.18 -45.91
CA GLU A 94 21.96 2.45 -46.47
C GLU A 94 23.10 1.56 -45.92
N ALA A 95 23.90 0.82 -46.71
CA ALA A 95 23.93 0.45 -48.13
C ALA A 95 24.95 -0.71 -48.26
#